data_AF-A0A328BMI9-F1
#
_entry.id   AF-A0A328BMI9-F1
#
_cell.length_a   1.000
_cell.length_b   1.000
_cell.length_c   1.000
_cell.angle_alpha   90.00
_cell.angle_beta   90.00
_cell.angle_gamma   90.00
#
_symmetry.space_group_name_H-M   'P 1'
#
loop_
_entity.id
_entity.type
_entity.pdbx_description
1 polymer ?
#
loop_
_entity_poly.entity_id
_entity_poly.type
_entity_poly.pdbx_seq_one_letter_code
_entity_poly.pdbx_strand_id
1 'polypeptide(L)'
;MSSFSLYMGSPDTYNSIRFIGAGFDQTINGTQMFQGDTSQAWSWGKRINFDFGDYKVSQVILSSSSNSFEVDNAAANFAAVPEPATWAFMIMGFGAAGAVLRRRNALSLA
;
A
#
# COMPACT_ATOMS: atom_id res chain seq x y z
N MET A 1 1.09 2.09 4.37
CA MET A 1 1.43 2.29 2.95
C MET A 1 2.30 3.54 2.81
N SER A 2 3.36 3.51 2.00
CA SER A 2 4.29 4.63 1.75
C SER A 2 4.04 5.38 0.45
N SER A 3 3.37 4.77 -0.52
CA SER A 3 2.88 5.44 -1.72
C SER A 3 1.57 4.83 -2.20
N PHE A 4 0.77 5.63 -2.88
CA PHE A 4 -0.48 5.22 -3.50
C PHE A 4 -0.57 5.81 -4.89
N SER A 5 -1.11 5.05 -5.84
CA SER A 5 -1.43 5.57 -7.17
C SER A 5 -2.74 5.00 -7.65
N LEU A 6 -3.41 5.72 -8.52
CA LEU A 6 -4.53 5.23 -9.30
C LEU A 6 -4.52 5.88 -10.67
N TYR A 7 -5.11 5.22 -11.65
CA TYR A 7 -5.55 5.86 -12.87
C TYR A 7 -6.96 6.41 -12.64
N MET A 8 -7.15 7.68 -12.94
CA MET A 8 -8.43 8.34 -12.75
C MET A 8 -9.00 8.73 -14.11
N GLY A 9 -10.28 8.44 -14.33
CA GLY A 9 -10.95 8.67 -15.61
C GLY A 9 -11.17 10.15 -15.93
N SER A 10 -11.55 10.95 -14.93
CA SER A 10 -11.89 12.36 -15.09
C SER A 10 -11.38 13.26 -13.94
N PRO A 11 -10.79 14.44 -14.24
CA PRO A 11 -10.25 15.39 -13.26
C PRO A 11 -11.31 16.37 -12.79
N ASP A 12 -12.31 15.87 -12.08
CA ASP A 12 -13.40 16.72 -11.63
C ASP A 12 -13.08 17.44 -10.31
N THR A 13 -13.47 18.70 -10.20
CA THR A 13 -13.32 19.50 -8.96
C THR A 13 -14.13 18.97 -7.79
N TYR A 14 -15.20 18.21 -8.08
CA TYR A 14 -16.05 17.56 -7.08
C TYR A 14 -15.50 16.21 -6.58
N ASN A 15 -14.37 15.73 -7.13
CA ASN A 15 -13.68 14.55 -6.63
C ASN A 15 -12.75 14.91 -5.47
N SER A 16 -12.56 13.98 -4.54
CA SER A 16 -11.67 14.14 -3.39
C SER A 16 -11.09 12.80 -2.94
N ILE A 17 -9.85 12.85 -2.45
CA ILE A 17 -9.16 11.71 -1.87
C ILE A 17 -8.73 12.07 -0.46
N ARG A 18 -9.20 11.29 0.52
CA ARG A 18 -8.83 11.44 1.92
C ARG A 18 -7.89 10.33 2.34
N PHE A 19 -6.78 10.72 2.95
CA PHE A 19 -5.74 9.85 3.47
C PHE A 19 -5.73 9.93 5.00
N ILE A 20 -5.85 8.77 5.64
CA ILE A 20 -5.81 8.67 7.10
C ILE A 20 -4.61 7.81 7.49
N GLY A 21 -3.89 8.24 8.51
CA GLY A 21 -2.77 7.51 9.10
C GLY A 21 -2.54 7.91 10.55
N ALA A 22 -1.43 7.45 11.12
CA ALA A 22 -1.09 7.76 12.50
C ALA A 22 -0.79 9.26 12.64
N GLY A 23 -1.66 9.98 13.36
CA GLY A 23 -1.48 11.41 13.64
C GLY A 23 -1.84 12.35 12.49
N PHE A 24 -2.46 11.87 11.41
CA PHE A 24 -2.95 12.73 10.35
C PHE A 24 -4.22 12.20 9.68
N ASP A 25 -4.99 13.15 9.18
CA ASP A 25 -6.19 12.94 8.40
C ASP A 25 -6.30 14.11 7.42
N GLN A 26 -6.01 13.86 6.14
CA GLN A 26 -5.85 14.90 5.14
C GLN A 26 -6.67 14.59 3.90
N THR A 27 -7.38 15.60 3.38
CA THR A 27 -8.17 15.48 2.16
C THR A 27 -7.58 16.36 1.08
N ILE A 28 -7.36 15.78 -0.09
CA ILE A 28 -6.94 16.46 -1.31
C ILE A 28 -8.16 16.48 -2.26
N ASN A 29 -8.59 17.67 -2.67
CA ASN A 29 -9.70 17.83 -3.62
C ASN A 29 -9.22 17.85 -5.08
N GLY A 30 -10.15 17.75 -6.02
CA GLY A 30 -9.86 17.73 -7.46
C GLY A 30 -9.06 18.95 -7.92
N THR A 31 -9.36 20.14 -7.41
CA THR A 31 -8.59 21.35 -7.72
C THR A 31 -7.11 21.20 -7.34
N GLN A 32 -6.82 20.64 -6.16
CA GLN A 32 -5.45 20.41 -5.71
C GLN A 32 -4.75 19.29 -6.50
N MET A 33 -5.48 18.25 -6.89
CA MET A 33 -4.92 17.13 -7.67
C MET A 33 -4.53 17.55 -9.10
N PHE A 34 -5.26 18.49 -9.71
CA PHE A 34 -5.06 18.89 -11.12
C PHE A 34 -4.65 20.35 -11.30
N GLN A 35 -4.25 21.05 -10.23
CA GLN A 35 -3.91 22.47 -10.27
C GLN A 35 -5.01 23.34 -10.93
N GLY A 36 -6.27 22.94 -10.76
CA GLY A 36 -7.44 23.61 -11.34
C GLY A 36 -7.74 23.27 -12.81
N ASP A 37 -6.99 22.38 -13.45
CA ASP A 37 -7.32 21.91 -14.81
C ASP A 37 -8.47 20.90 -14.78
N THR A 38 -9.64 21.35 -15.22
CA THR A 38 -10.88 20.57 -15.33
C THR A 38 -11.24 20.22 -16.77
N SER A 39 -10.28 20.32 -17.70
CA SER A 39 -10.54 20.08 -19.11
C SER A 39 -11.06 18.67 -19.35
N GLN A 40 -12.30 18.55 -19.82
CA GLN A 40 -12.92 17.26 -20.12
C GLN A 40 -12.64 16.85 -21.58
N ALA A 41 -11.72 15.90 -21.75
CA ALA A 41 -11.43 15.27 -23.04
C ALA A 41 -11.48 13.75 -22.90
N TRP A 42 -11.93 13.06 -23.95
CA TRP A 42 -12.05 11.58 -23.99
C TRP A 42 -10.70 10.86 -23.78
N SER A 43 -9.57 11.53 -24.02
CA SER A 43 -8.22 10.99 -23.79
C SER A 43 -7.62 11.41 -22.45
N TRP A 44 -8.41 11.96 -21.52
CA TRP A 44 -7.83 12.67 -20.40
C TRP A 44 -7.26 11.76 -19.32
N GLY A 45 -7.86 10.60 -19.07
CA GLY A 45 -7.56 9.81 -17.87
C GLY A 45 -6.07 9.78 -17.52
N LYS A 46 -5.75 10.07 -16.26
CA LYS A 46 -4.35 10.22 -15.81
C LYS A 46 -4.05 9.35 -14.61
N ARG A 47 -2.84 8.83 -14.58
CA ARG A 47 -2.25 8.27 -13.36
C ARG A 47 -1.93 9.43 -12.41
N ILE A 48 -2.43 9.34 -11.19
CA ILE A 48 -2.03 10.22 -10.09
C ILE A 48 -1.18 9.39 -9.13
N ASN A 49 -0.07 9.96 -8.69
CA ASN A 49 0.86 9.32 -7.77
C ASN A 49 0.96 10.17 -6.50
N PHE A 50 0.80 9.52 -5.36
CA PHE A 50 0.97 10.10 -4.04
C PHE A 50 2.16 9.43 -3.38
N ASP A 51 3.17 10.23 -3.06
CA ASP A 51 4.29 9.83 -2.21
C ASP A 51 4.06 10.40 -0.82
N PHE A 52 4.07 9.53 0.19
CA PHE A 52 3.87 9.92 1.59
C PHE A 52 5.19 10.06 2.35
N GLY A 53 6.34 9.74 1.74
CA GLY A 53 7.64 9.73 2.40
C GLY A 53 7.63 8.89 3.67
N ASP A 54 7.97 9.51 4.79
CA ASP A 54 8.01 8.86 6.10
C ASP A 54 6.62 8.60 6.69
N TYR A 55 5.60 9.34 6.27
CA TYR A 55 4.23 9.12 6.72
C TYR A 55 3.72 7.76 6.26
N LYS A 56 2.82 7.17 7.07
CA LYS A 56 2.23 5.87 6.79
C LYS A 56 0.70 6.01 6.75
N VAL A 57 0.16 5.89 5.54
CA VAL A 57 -1.28 5.85 5.30
C VAL A 57 -1.80 4.45 5.61
N SER A 58 -2.89 4.38 6.37
CA SER A 58 -3.64 3.16 6.67
C SER A 58 -4.98 3.09 5.93
N GLN A 59 -5.54 4.23 5.52
CA GLN A 59 -6.81 4.28 4.80
C GLN A 59 -6.78 5.30 3.66
N VAL A 60 -7.38 4.92 2.52
CA VAL A 60 -7.69 5.80 1.40
C VAL A 60 -9.20 5.81 1.23
N ILE A 61 -9.80 7.00 1.16
CA ILE A 61 -11.23 7.19 0.90
C ILE A 61 -11.35 8.02 -0.35
N LEU A 62 -12.02 7.48 -1.37
CA LEU A 62 -12.32 8.16 -2.62
C LEU A 62 -13.77 8.62 -2.55
N SER A 63 -14.00 9.92 -2.75
CA SER A 63 -15.31 10.53 -2.59
C SER A 63 -15.59 11.50 -3.74
N SER A 64 -16.84 11.50 -4.21
CA SER A 64 -17.37 12.51 -5.12
C SER A 64 -18.66 13.08 -4.55
N SER A 65 -18.88 14.37 -4.72
CA SER A 65 -20.15 15.05 -4.37
C SER A 65 -21.13 15.16 -5.53
N SER A 66 -20.76 14.70 -6.74
CA SER A 66 -21.61 14.78 -7.94
C SER A 66 -21.57 13.44 -8.70
N ASN A 67 -21.10 13.41 -9.95
CA ASN A 67 -20.95 12.18 -10.72
C ASN A 67 -19.94 11.22 -10.07
N SER A 68 -19.98 9.94 -10.45
CA SER A 68 -19.12 8.91 -9.88
C SER A 68 -17.63 9.25 -9.98
N PHE A 69 -16.86 8.87 -8.95
CA PHE A 69 -15.39 8.92 -9.00
C PHE A 69 -14.90 7.76 -9.90
N GLU A 70 -14.36 8.09 -11.07
CA GLU A 70 -13.86 7.11 -12.04
C GLU A 70 -12.44 6.65 -11.69
N VAL A 71 -12.25 5.34 -11.47
CA VAL A 71 -10.97 4.73 -11.03
C VAL A 71 -10.62 3.51 -11.87
N ASP A 72 -9.35 3.37 -12.21
CA ASP A 72 -8.73 2.16 -12.74
C ASP A 72 -7.31 1.97 -12.15
N ASN A 73 -6.77 0.76 -12.20
CA ASN A 73 -5.38 0.40 -11.89
C ASN A 73 -4.79 1.10 -10.64
N ALA A 74 -5.38 0.84 -9.48
CA ALA A 74 -4.89 1.32 -8.20
C ALA A 74 -3.75 0.45 -7.67
N ALA A 75 -2.68 1.08 -7.20
CA ALA A 75 -1.52 0.42 -6.62
C ALA A 75 -1.05 1.11 -5.34
N ALA A 76 -0.52 0.32 -4.43
CA ALA A 76 -0.15 0.74 -3.08
C ALA A 76 1.17 0.08 -2.69
N ASN A 77 2.12 0.85 -2.16
CA ASN A 77 3.35 0.29 -1.62
C ASN A 77 3.25 0.05 -0.11
N PHE A 78 3.31 -1.21 0.30
CA PHE A 78 3.28 -1.62 1.70
C PHE A 78 4.68 -2.03 2.15
N ALA A 79 4.95 -1.88 3.45
CA ALA A 79 6.16 -2.47 4.01
C ALA A 79 6.10 -3.99 3.83
N ALA A 80 7.21 -4.60 3.42
CA ALA A 80 7.32 -6.04 3.33
C ALA A 80 7.02 -6.64 4.72
N VAL A 81 5.94 -7.39 4.83
CA VAL A 81 5.66 -8.19 6.02
C VAL A 81 6.35 -9.53 5.81
N PRO A 82 7.28 -9.93 6.69
CA PRO A 82 7.89 -11.24 6.61
C PRO A 82 6.82 -12.34 6.55
N GLU A 83 6.85 -13.18 5.53
CA GLU A 83 5.82 -14.20 5.35
C GLU A 83 5.81 -15.20 6.52
N PRO A 84 4.66 -15.48 7.14
CA PRO A 84 4.56 -16.48 8.21
C PRO A 84 5.11 -17.85 7.80
N ALA A 85 4.96 -18.22 6.52
CA ALA A 85 5.50 -19.46 5.96
C ALA A 85 7.04 -19.48 5.99
N THR A 86 7.69 -18.36 5.67
CA THR A 86 9.15 -18.21 5.74
C THR A 86 9.64 -18.41 7.17
N TRP A 87 8.96 -17.83 8.16
CA TRP A 87 9.25 -18.08 9.57
C TRP A 87 9.09 -19.54 9.96
N ALA A 88 7.98 -20.16 9.57
CA ALA A 88 7.74 -21.58 9.83
C ALA A 88 8.82 -22.46 9.20
N PHE A 89 9.23 -22.18 7.96
CA PHE A 89 10.27 -22.93 7.27
C PHE A 89 11.63 -22.79 7.95
N MET A 90 11.99 -21.58 8.40
CA MET A 90 13.20 -21.33 9.17
C MET A 90 13.16 -22.09 10.51
N ILE A 91 12.06 -22.02 11.24
CA ILE A 91 11.89 -22.73 12.52
C ILE A 91 12.02 -24.24 12.31
N MET A 92 11.37 -24.81 11.29
CA MET A 92 11.47 -26.23 10.97
C MET A 92 12.91 -26.63 10.58
N GLY A 93 13.55 -25.87 9.69
CA GLY A 93 14.91 -26.16 9.24
C GLY A 93 15.93 -26.10 10.37
N PHE A 94 15.93 -25.02 11.16
CA PHE A 94 16.84 -24.89 12.30
C PHE A 94 16.50 -25.87 13.43
N GLY A 95 15.21 -26.15 13.66
CA GLY A 95 14.76 -27.15 14.62
C GLY A 95 15.24 -28.55 14.27
N ALA A 96 15.11 -28.96 13.01
CA ALA A 96 15.58 -30.25 12.51
C ALA A 96 17.12 -30.36 12.61
N ALA A 97 17.86 -29.33 12.17
CA ALA A 97 19.31 -29.30 12.28
C ALA A 97 19.78 -29.41 13.75
N GLY A 98 19.15 -28.65 14.65
CA GLY A 98 19.42 -28.71 16.09
C GLY A 98 19.13 -30.09 16.70
N ALA A 99 18.04 -30.75 16.29
CA ALA A 99 17.71 -32.10 16.74
C ALA A 99 18.78 -33.13 16.35
N VAL A 100 19.28 -33.06 15.10
CA VAL A 100 20.36 -33.93 14.62
C VAL A 100 21.65 -33.72 15.41
N LEU A 101 22.05 -32.47 15.66
CA LEU A 101 23.26 -32.15 16.42
C LEU A 101 23.18 -32.66 17.87
N ARG A 102 22.04 -32.47 18.54
CA ARG A 102 21.81 -32.97 19.91
C ARG A 102 21.93 -34.50 19.99
N ARG A 103 21.39 -35.23 19.01
CA ARG A 103 21.49 -36.69 18.95
C ARG A 103 22.94 -37.18 18.84
N ARG A 104 23.78 -36.49 18.04
CA ARG A 104 25.19 -36.86 17.86
C ARG A 104 26.00 -36.71 19.14
N ASN A 105 25.78 -35.63 19.89
CA ASN A 105 26.48 -35.41 21.16
C ASN A 105 26.10 -36.43 22.23
N ALA A 106 24.83 -36.85 22.30
CA ALA A 106 24.39 -37.89 23.23
C ALA A 106 25.06 -39.25 22.97
N LEU A 107 25.29 -39.61 21.71
CA LEU A 107 25.98 -40.83 21.33
C LEU A 107 27.50 -40.78 21.56
N SER A 108 28.09 -39.58 21.63
CA SER A 108 29.53 -39.41 21.91
C SER A 108 29.87 -39.41 23.41
N LEU A 109 28.87 -39.29 24.28
CA LEU A 109 29.01 -39.30 25.74
C LEU A 109 28.67 -40.67 26.36
N ALA A 110 28.29 -41.66 25.53
CA ALA A 110 28.02 -43.05 25.90
C ALA A 110 29.17 -43.95 25.46
#